data_AF-A0A841HDI0-F1
#
_entry.id   AF-A0A841HDI0-F1
#
_cell.length_a   1.000
_cell.length_b   1.000
_cell.length_c   1.000
_cell.angle_alpha   90.00
_cell.angle_beta   90.00
_cell.angle_gamma   90.00
#
_symmetry.space_group_name_H-M   'P 1'
#
loop_
_entity.id
_entity.type
_entity.pdbx_description
1 polymer ?
#
loop_
_entity_poly.entity_id
_entity_poly.type
_entity_poly.pdbx_seq_one_letter_code
_entity_poly.pdbx_strand_id
1 'polypeptide(L)'
;MSAILEREVDEQVHELLQDKKGEFLTAEIVAAATDYSESYVRERLHGLADNRGTDVTRDRRSKDIYGVIVGSGFVVITSDREQLLGIVRRNRPSEMGKAKSMTTDELQTFITEEIAVKEVATSTDKLYFGIPE
;
A
#
# COMPACT_ATOMS: atom_id res chain seq x y z
N MET A 1 15.22 -6.90 -31.08
CA MET A 1 15.76 -6.10 -29.95
C MET A 1 14.95 -6.40 -28.69
N SER A 2 14.79 -7.68 -28.33
CA SER A 2 13.63 -8.16 -27.54
C SER A 2 14.03 -9.09 -26.39
N ALA A 3 14.77 -10.17 -26.59
CA ALA A 3 15.05 -11.14 -25.50
C ALA A 3 16.15 -10.72 -24.50
N ILE A 4 17.09 -9.85 -24.88
CA ILE A 4 18.22 -9.45 -24.02
C ILE A 4 17.73 -8.48 -22.93
N LEU A 5 16.95 -7.47 -23.34
CA LEU A 5 16.38 -6.49 -22.42
C LEU A 5 15.41 -7.16 -21.42
N GLU A 6 14.59 -8.09 -21.92
CA GLU A 6 13.67 -8.86 -21.08
C GLU A 6 14.38 -9.71 -20.02
N ARG A 7 15.59 -10.18 -20.30
CA ARG A 7 16.40 -10.97 -19.36
C ARG A 7 17.08 -10.09 -18.32
N GLU A 8 17.58 -8.93 -18.73
CA GLU A 8 18.18 -7.94 -17.83
C GLU A 8 17.16 -7.43 -16.79
N VAL A 9 15.91 -7.21 -17.22
CA VAL A 9 14.83 -6.81 -16.31
C VAL A 9 14.46 -7.93 -15.33
N ASP A 10 14.40 -9.17 -15.81
CA ASP A 10 14.16 -10.34 -14.93
C ASP A 10 15.24 -10.49 -13.87
N GLU A 11 16.50 -10.30 -14.26
CA GLU A 11 17.65 -10.36 -13.35
C GLU A 11 17.55 -9.25 -12.30
N GLN A 12 17.28 -8.00 -12.69
CA GLN A 12 17.10 -6.88 -11.75
C GLN A 12 15.92 -7.09 -10.79
N VAL A 13 14.79 -7.59 -11.30
CA VAL A 13 13.60 -7.87 -10.47
C VAL A 13 13.89 -9.04 -9.52
N HIS A 14 14.56 -10.09 -9.97
CA HIS A 14 14.91 -11.24 -9.13
C HIS A 14 15.94 -10.87 -8.06
N GLU A 15 16.97 -10.09 -8.40
CA GLU A 15 17.95 -9.55 -7.45
C GLU A 15 17.26 -8.73 -6.36
N LEU A 16 16.33 -7.84 -6.72
CA LEU A 16 15.57 -7.08 -5.73
C LEU A 16 14.79 -8.00 -4.77
N LEU A 17 14.15 -9.06 -5.29
CA LEU A 17 13.42 -10.01 -4.44
C LEU A 17 14.36 -10.84 -3.57
N GLN A 18 15.57 -11.15 -4.01
CA GLN A 18 16.58 -11.83 -3.20
C GLN A 18 17.13 -10.92 -2.10
N ASP A 19 17.41 -9.66 -2.40
CA ASP A 19 17.80 -8.66 -1.39
C ASP A 19 16.70 -8.45 -0.35
N LYS A 20 15.46 -8.74 -0.72
CA LYS A 20 14.24 -8.64 0.09
C LYS A 20 13.67 -10.02 0.45
N LYS A 21 14.52 -11.04 0.54
CA LYS A 21 14.10 -12.40 0.90
C LYS A 21 13.30 -12.40 2.22
N GLY A 22 12.18 -13.12 2.24
CA GLY A 22 11.21 -13.11 3.33
C GLY A 22 10.17 -11.99 3.25
N GLU A 23 10.45 -10.90 2.53
CA GLU A 23 9.46 -9.87 2.21
C GLU A 23 8.69 -10.24 0.93
N PHE A 24 7.42 -9.85 0.90
CA PHE A 24 6.54 -10.03 -0.25
C PHE A 24 6.07 -8.67 -0.70
N LEU A 25 6.32 -8.34 -1.97
CA LEU A 25 6.14 -7.00 -2.54
C LEU A 25 5.07 -7.02 -3.63
N THR A 26 4.35 -5.91 -3.79
CA THR A 26 3.43 -5.73 -4.92
C THR A 26 4.22 -5.30 -6.17
N ALA A 27 3.64 -5.52 -7.35
CA ALA A 27 4.23 -5.02 -8.60
C ALA A 27 4.45 -3.50 -8.59
N GLU A 28 3.56 -2.74 -7.92
CA GLU A 28 3.67 -1.30 -7.70
C GLU A 28 4.97 -0.92 -6.95
N ILE A 29 5.31 -1.64 -5.88
CA ILE A 29 6.52 -1.38 -5.08
C ILE A 29 7.77 -1.74 -5.90
N VAL A 30 7.76 -2.89 -6.59
CA VAL A 30 8.88 -3.33 -7.42
C VAL A 30 9.11 -2.35 -8.57
N ALA A 31 8.04 -1.87 -9.21
CA ALA A 31 8.11 -0.85 -10.26
C ALA A 31 8.71 0.46 -9.76
N ALA A 32 8.29 0.94 -8.59
CA ALA A 32 8.89 2.12 -7.98
C ALA A 32 10.38 1.94 -7.64
N ALA A 33 10.80 0.72 -7.27
CA ALA A 33 12.19 0.42 -6.94
C ALA A 33 13.10 0.23 -8.17
N THR A 34 12.53 -0.19 -9.30
CA THR A 34 13.28 -0.53 -10.53
C THR A 34 13.14 0.51 -11.65
N ASP A 35 12.34 1.56 -11.43
CA ASP A 35 12.02 2.63 -12.41
C ASP A 35 11.38 2.11 -13.72
N TYR A 36 10.75 0.94 -13.66
CA TYR A 36 9.96 0.38 -14.76
C TYR A 36 8.47 0.64 -14.56
N SER A 37 7.70 0.53 -15.65
CA SER A 37 6.23 0.61 -15.54
C SER A 37 5.67 -0.58 -14.76
N GLU A 38 4.64 -0.32 -13.94
CA GLU A 38 3.98 -1.37 -13.13
C GLU A 38 3.45 -2.53 -13.98
N SER A 39 2.86 -2.24 -15.15
CA SER A 39 2.34 -3.27 -16.04
C SER A 39 3.44 -4.21 -16.54
N TYR A 40 4.59 -3.65 -16.89
CA TYR A 40 5.73 -4.43 -17.38
C TYR A 40 6.33 -5.29 -16.26
N VAL A 41 6.57 -4.69 -15.09
CA VAL A 41 7.07 -5.42 -13.91
C VAL A 41 6.12 -6.54 -13.49
N ARG A 42 4.81 -6.30 -13.52
CA ARG A 42 3.81 -7.33 -13.20
C ARG A 42 3.93 -8.54 -14.12
N GLU A 43 4.08 -8.31 -15.43
CA GLU A 43 4.27 -9.40 -16.41
C GLU A 43 5.54 -10.20 -16.10
N ARG A 44 6.65 -9.53 -15.80
CA ARG A 44 7.92 -10.18 -15.46
C ARG A 44 7.83 -10.99 -14.17
N LEU A 45 7.22 -10.44 -13.13
CA LEU A 45 6.98 -11.12 -11.85
C LEU A 45 6.13 -12.39 -12.02
N HIS A 46 5.11 -12.36 -12.89
CA HIS A 46 4.36 -13.57 -13.25
C HIS A 46 5.25 -14.59 -13.95
N GLY A 47 6.03 -14.16 -14.95
CA GLY A 47 6.97 -15.02 -15.66
C GLY A 47 7.99 -15.70 -14.73
N LEU A 48 8.57 -14.96 -13.79
CA LEU A 48 9.48 -15.49 -12.78
C LEU A 48 8.77 -16.53 -11.89
N ALA A 49 7.60 -16.20 -11.35
CA ALA A 49 6.84 -17.09 -10.46
C ALA A 49 6.33 -18.37 -11.17
N ASP A 50 6.07 -18.32 -12.47
CA ASP A 50 5.64 -19.48 -13.26
C ASP A 50 6.85 -20.31 -13.77
N ASN A 51 8.07 -19.77 -13.70
CA ASN A 51 9.30 -20.45 -14.09
C ASN A 51 9.84 -21.32 -12.94
N ARG A 52 9.87 -22.64 -13.15
CA ARG A 52 10.40 -23.64 -12.19
C ARG A 52 11.89 -23.47 -11.85
N GLY A 53 12.62 -22.64 -12.59
CA GLY A 53 14.02 -22.31 -12.32
C GLY A 53 14.22 -21.20 -11.30
N THR A 54 13.14 -20.54 -10.83
CA THR A 54 13.21 -19.52 -9.78
C THR A 54 12.51 -19.99 -8.51
N ASP A 55 12.89 -19.38 -7.40
CA ASP A 55 12.28 -19.52 -6.07
C ASP A 55 11.20 -18.47 -5.80
N VAL A 56 10.86 -17.66 -6.81
CA VAL A 56 9.83 -16.62 -6.70
C VAL A 56 8.47 -17.29 -6.57
N THR A 57 7.75 -16.89 -5.53
CA THR A 57 6.38 -17.30 -5.29
C THR A 57 5.46 -16.10 -5.34
N ARG A 58 4.18 -16.34 -5.58
CA ARG A 58 3.15 -15.31 -5.53
C ARG A 58 2.07 -15.71 -4.53
N ASP A 59 1.63 -14.74 -3.75
CA ASP A 59 0.63 -14.90 -2.72
C ASP A 59 -0.39 -13.77 -2.79
N ARG A 60 -1.66 -14.12 -2.70
CA ARG A 60 -2.75 -13.16 -2.76
C ARG A 60 -3.15 -12.81 -1.35
N ARG A 61 -2.88 -11.57 -0.96
CA ARG A 61 -3.11 -11.10 0.41
C ARG A 61 -4.19 -10.04 0.41
N SER A 62 -5.18 -10.27 1.26
CA SER A 62 -6.17 -9.26 1.59
C SER A 62 -5.82 -8.57 2.90
N LYS A 63 -5.91 -7.24 2.92
CA LYS A 63 -5.78 -6.46 4.15
C LYS A 63 -7.01 -5.59 4.32
N ASP A 64 -7.68 -5.75 5.46
CA ASP A 64 -8.75 -4.88 5.88
C ASP A 64 -8.17 -3.53 6.30
N ILE A 65 -8.71 -2.48 5.70
CA ILE A 65 -8.42 -1.09 6.00
C ILE A 65 -9.66 -0.53 6.68
N TYR A 66 -9.50 -0.23 7.96
CA TYR A 66 -10.49 0.50 8.72
C TYR A 66 -10.42 1.98 8.34
N GLY A 67 -11.55 2.51 7.90
CA GLY A 67 -11.69 3.90 7.53
C GLY A 67 -13.07 4.41 7.92
N VAL A 68 -13.28 5.67 7.58
CA VAL A 68 -14.54 6.36 7.82
C VAL A 68 -14.94 7.11 6.56
N ILE A 69 -16.24 7.26 6.35
CA ILE A 69 -16.75 8.19 5.35
C ILE A 69 -16.88 9.55 6.00
N VAL A 70 -16.16 10.54 5.47
CA VAL A 70 -16.32 11.94 5.84
C VAL A 70 -16.89 12.69 4.63
N GLY A 71 -18.11 13.21 4.76
CA GLY A 71 -18.85 13.76 3.63
C GLY A 71 -19.12 12.68 2.57
N SER A 72 -18.55 12.82 1.37
CA SER A 72 -18.63 11.83 0.29
C SER A 72 -17.36 11.02 0.08
N GLY A 73 -16.31 11.25 0.89
CA GLY A 73 -14.99 10.65 0.70
C GLY A 73 -14.68 9.54 1.71
N PHE A 74 -13.98 8.50 1.25
CA PHE A 74 -13.35 7.50 2.12
C PHE A 74 -12.04 8.04 2.69
N VAL A 75 -11.88 7.93 4.01
CA VAL A 75 -10.72 8.41 4.74
C VAL A 75 -10.17 7.28 5.59
N VAL A 76 -8.89 6.96 5.42
CA VAL A 76 -8.21 5.96 6.25
C VAL A 76 -7.90 6.57 7.62
N ILE A 77 -8.27 5.86 8.68
CA ILE A 77 -7.85 6.21 10.04
C ILE A 77 -6.43 5.65 10.23
N THR A 78 -5.46 6.56 10.28
CA THR A 78 -4.02 6.28 10.36
C THR A 78 -3.47 6.66 11.73
N SER A 79 -2.30 6.14 12.09
CA SER A 79 -1.51 6.61 13.25
C SER A 79 -0.70 7.88 12.97
N ASP A 80 -0.70 8.37 11.72
CA ASP A 80 -0.06 9.63 11.33
C ASP A 80 -0.90 10.83 11.79
N ARG A 81 -0.41 11.52 12.83
CA ARG A 81 -1.06 12.68 13.43
C ARG A 81 -1.26 13.85 12.46
N GLU A 82 -0.32 14.10 11.55
CA GLU A 82 -0.47 15.21 10.60
C GLU A 82 -1.59 14.94 9.60
N GLN A 83 -1.71 13.69 9.15
CA GLN A 83 -2.83 13.28 8.31
C GLN A 83 -4.17 13.42 9.04
N LEU A 84 -4.26 13.00 10.30
CA LEU A 84 -5.46 13.19 11.13
C LEU A 84 -5.85 14.67 11.26
N LEU A 85 -4.89 15.54 11.57
CA LEU A 85 -5.14 16.99 11.61
C LEU A 85 -5.53 17.56 10.25
N GLY A 86 -5.00 17.02 9.16
CA GLY A 86 -5.40 17.37 7.79
C GLY A 86 -6.85 17.00 7.48
N ILE A 87 -7.36 15.91 8.05
CA ILE A 87 -8.77 15.51 7.95
C ILE A 87 -9.64 16.51 8.73
N VAL A 88 -9.29 16.83 9.97
CA VAL A 88 -10.04 17.82 10.78
C VAL A 88 -10.05 19.18 10.10
N ARG A 89 -8.90 19.65 9.60
CA ARG A 89 -8.79 20.96 8.93
C ARG A 89 -9.72 21.10 7.73
N ARG A 90 -9.87 20.04 6.93
CA ARG A 90 -10.70 20.04 5.74
C ARG A 90 -12.20 20.00 6.05
N ASN A 91 -12.59 19.27 7.08
CA ASN A 91 -14.00 18.97 7.33
C ASN A 91 -14.61 19.76 8.49
N ARG A 92 -13.83 20.12 9.50
CA ARG A 92 -14.23 20.86 10.70
C ARG A 92 -13.16 21.90 11.08
N PRO A 93 -12.86 22.90 10.22
CA PRO A 93 -11.79 23.87 10.48
C PRO A 93 -11.98 24.66 11.78
N SER A 94 -13.23 24.89 12.22
CA SER A 94 -13.54 25.56 13.49
C SER A 94 -13.02 24.81 14.72
N GLU A 95 -12.92 23.48 14.65
CA GLU A 95 -12.47 22.61 15.74
C GLU A 95 -10.94 22.45 15.79
N MET A 96 -10.20 23.10 14.88
CA MET A 96 -8.74 22.96 14.79
C MET A 96 -8.01 23.40 16.07
N GLY A 97 -8.55 24.37 16.81
CA GLY A 97 -7.99 24.77 18.10
C GLY A 97 -7.98 23.61 19.10
N LYS A 98 -9.10 22.89 19.20
CA LYS A 98 -9.28 21.72 20.05
C LYS A 98 -8.49 20.52 19.54
N ALA A 99 -8.50 20.26 18.23
CA ALA A 99 -7.81 19.14 17.62
C ALA A 99 -6.28 19.21 17.79
N LYS A 100 -5.69 20.41 17.81
CA LYS A 100 -4.25 20.58 18.02
C LYS A 100 -3.77 20.15 19.41
N SER A 101 -4.63 20.19 20.42
CA SER A 101 -4.30 19.73 21.77
C SER A 101 -4.60 18.23 21.99
N MET A 102 -5.28 17.58 21.05
CA MET A 102 -5.54 16.14 21.11
C MET A 102 -4.30 15.32 20.77
N THR A 103 -4.18 14.18 21.44
CA THR A 103 -3.31 13.05 21.10
C THR A 103 -3.77 12.38 19.80
N THR A 104 -2.95 11.48 19.25
CA THR A 104 -3.31 10.72 18.04
C THR A 104 -4.58 9.90 18.26
N ASP A 105 -4.69 9.19 19.37
CA ASP A 105 -5.86 8.34 19.65
C ASP A 105 -7.13 9.18 19.82
N GLU A 106 -7.04 10.31 20.54
CA GLU A 106 -8.16 11.25 20.66
C GLU A 106 -8.58 11.84 19.32
N LEU A 107 -7.63 12.10 18.41
CA LEU A 107 -7.95 12.54 17.05
C LEU A 107 -8.65 11.46 16.24
N GLN A 108 -8.23 10.19 16.37
CA GLN A 108 -8.89 9.07 15.70
C GLN A 108 -10.33 8.93 16.20
N THR A 109 -10.54 8.93 17.52
CA THR A 109 -11.88 8.91 18.13
C THR A 109 -12.71 10.11 17.68
N PHE A 110 -12.16 11.32 17.75
CA PHE A 110 -12.86 12.53 17.34
C PHE A 110 -13.29 12.50 15.87
N ILE A 111 -12.41 12.05 14.97
CA ILE A 111 -12.75 11.91 13.55
C ILE A 111 -13.84 10.86 13.36
N THR A 112 -13.75 9.72 14.04
CA THR A 112 -14.70 8.61 13.90
C THR A 112 -16.07 8.93 14.48
N GLU A 113 -16.15 9.60 15.63
CA GLU A 113 -17.41 9.83 16.34
C GLU A 113 -18.09 11.15 15.94
N GLU A 114 -17.32 12.21 15.68
CA GLU A 114 -17.86 13.58 15.55
C GLU A 114 -17.82 14.11 14.10
N ILE A 115 -16.96 13.54 13.26
CA ILE A 115 -16.75 14.00 11.88
C ILE A 115 -17.31 13.00 10.87
N ALA A 116 -17.11 11.70 11.12
CA ALA A 116 -17.55 10.67 10.20
C ALA A 116 -19.08 10.57 10.13
N VAL A 117 -19.56 10.21 8.94
CA VAL A 117 -20.96 9.85 8.69
C VAL A 117 -21.18 8.38 8.97
N LYS A 118 -20.18 7.54 8.69
CA LYS A 118 -20.18 6.11 8.98
C LYS A 118 -18.77 5.55 9.03
N GLU A 119 -18.59 4.52 9.85
CA GLU A 119 -17.45 3.62 9.76
C GLU A 119 -17.59 2.68 8.56
N VAL A 120 -16.47 2.39 7.93
CA VAL A 120 -16.39 1.50 6.77
C VAL A 120 -15.11 0.68 6.85
N ALA A 121 -15.26 -0.63 6.70
CA ALA A 121 -14.14 -1.50 6.40
C ALA A 121 -14.08 -1.68 4.87
N THR A 122 -12.91 -1.46 4.29
CA THR A 122 -12.62 -1.86 2.90
C THR A 122 -11.49 -2.86 2.93
N SER A 123 -11.54 -3.88 2.08
CA SER A 123 -10.42 -4.79 1.91
C SER A 123 -9.63 -4.39 0.69
N THR A 124 -8.31 -4.34 0.82
CA THR A 124 -7.43 -4.46 -0.34
C THR A 124 -7.32 -5.93 -0.69
N ASP A 125 -7.29 -6.25 -1.98
CA ASP A 125 -6.93 -7.57 -2.50
C ASP A 125 -5.82 -7.36 -3.51
N LYS A 126 -4.57 -7.62 -3.10
CA LYS A 126 -3.39 -7.42 -3.95
C LYS A 126 -2.60 -8.72 -4.04
N LEU A 127 -2.00 -8.92 -5.23
CA LEU A 127 -1.05 -10.00 -5.46
C LEU A 127 0.34 -9.52 -5.07
N TYR A 128 1.02 -10.30 -4.24
CA TYR A 128 2.37 -10.06 -3.80
C TYR A 128 3.29 -11.14 -4.36
N PHE A 129 4.55 -10.78 -4.59
CA PHE A 129 5.60 -11.64 -5.10
C PHE A 129 6.80 -11.59 -4.15
N GLY A 130 7.45 -12.72 -3.94
CA GLY A 130 8.56 -12.79 -3.00
C GLY A 130 9.24 -14.15 -3.01
N ILE A 131 10.42 -14.18 -2.41
CA ILE A 131 11.21 -15.39 -2.21
C ILE A 131 11.09 -15.76 -0.72
N PRO A 132 10.52 -16.92 -0.36
CA PRO A 132 10.40 -17.35 1.04
C PRO A 132 11.77 -17.48 1.72
N GLU A 133 11.85 -17.25 3.04
CA GLU A 133 13.09 -17.40 3.84
C GLU A 133 13.77 -18.78 3.69
#